data_AF-A0A6N7Q1B9-F1
#
_entry.id   AF-A0A6N7Q1B9-F1
#
_cell.length_a   1.000
_cell.length_b   1.000
_cell.length_c   1.000
_cell.angle_alpha   90.00
_cell.angle_beta   90.00
_cell.angle_gamma   90.00
#
_symmetry.space_group_name_H-M   'P 1'
#
loop_
_entity.id
_entity.type
_entity.pdbx_description
1 polymer ?
#
loop_
_entity_poly.entity_id
_entity_poly.type
_entity_poly.pdbx_seq_one_letter_code
_entity_poly.pdbx_strand_id
1 'polypeptide(L)'
;MPATPIPVGSLVIDCSKQGSFLVDLPHRGLRGLLVERAGFIEVLGEILANQATVGPKAGVTQDDVDGILLDNAYIDEIDAILPAARKLVELLVESRAFYDDDRQRRVHAIANLIEGRARTTGVIELLAKYEKTRTYRSATGVKGAKTRKAKAKAKAQQAQTQTQTPPIVTPPFVPAGTQ
;
A
#
# COMPACT_ATOMS: atom_id res chain seq x y z
N MET A 1 13.49 -8.76 -30.94
CA MET A 1 12.13 -8.27 -31.26
C MET A 1 11.57 -7.70 -29.97
N PRO A 2 11.09 -6.45 -29.93
CA PRO A 2 10.50 -5.92 -28.71
C PRO A 2 9.32 -6.80 -28.27
N ALA A 3 9.25 -7.11 -26.97
CA ALA A 3 8.15 -7.87 -26.40
C ALA A 3 6.83 -7.13 -26.69
N THR A 4 5.84 -7.85 -27.21
CA THR A 4 4.53 -7.24 -27.47
C THR A 4 3.83 -7.00 -26.13
N PRO A 5 3.46 -5.75 -25.79
CA PRO A 5 2.86 -5.47 -24.49
C PRO A 5 1.50 -6.17 -24.37
N ILE A 6 1.24 -6.77 -23.20
CA ILE A 6 -0.04 -7.40 -22.92
C ILE A 6 -1.08 -6.30 -22.64
N PRO A 7 -2.27 -6.34 -23.28
CA PRO A 7 -3.31 -5.35 -23.03
C PRO A 7 -3.70 -5.27 -21.55
N VAL A 8 -3.77 -4.04 -21.02
CA VAL A 8 -4.23 -3.78 -19.66
C VAL A 8 -5.69 -4.23 -19.52
N GLY A 9 -6.00 -4.98 -18.45
CA GLY A 9 -7.32 -5.60 -18.24
C GLY A 9 -7.44 -7.04 -18.73
N SER A 10 -6.36 -7.62 -19.26
CA SER A 10 -6.29 -9.05 -19.54
C SER A 10 -6.50 -9.87 -18.26
N LEU A 11 -7.40 -10.85 -18.33
CA LEU A 11 -7.71 -11.76 -17.21
C LEU A 11 -6.81 -13.00 -17.18
N VAL A 12 -6.04 -13.22 -18.25
CA VAL A 12 -5.11 -14.33 -18.39
C VAL A 12 -3.75 -13.74 -18.76
N ILE A 13 -2.74 -14.05 -17.97
CA ILE A 13 -1.36 -13.65 -18.19
C ILE A 13 -0.52 -14.92 -18.11
N ASP A 14 -0.01 -15.38 -19.25
CA ASP A 14 0.84 -16.57 -19.33
C ASP A 14 2.31 -16.16 -19.30
N CYS A 15 2.98 -16.48 -18.18
CA CYS A 15 4.41 -16.24 -17.98
C CYS A 15 5.27 -17.51 -18.16
N SER A 16 4.72 -18.58 -18.76
CA SER A 16 5.42 -19.87 -18.87
C SER A 16 6.73 -19.75 -19.66
N LYS A 17 6.80 -18.81 -20.63
CA LYS A 17 8.01 -18.55 -21.42
C LYS A 17 9.12 -17.90 -20.60
N GLN A 18 8.76 -17.09 -19.60
CA GLN A 18 9.69 -16.37 -18.73
C GLN A 18 10.16 -17.22 -17.55
N GLY A 19 9.52 -18.38 -17.32
CA GLY A 19 9.76 -19.22 -16.14
C GLY A 19 11.22 -19.65 -15.93
N SER A 20 12.05 -19.67 -16.98
CA SER A 20 13.48 -20.01 -16.87
C SER A 20 14.34 -18.93 -16.23
N PHE A 21 13.91 -17.66 -16.23
CA PHE A 21 14.67 -16.53 -15.71
C PHE A 21 13.96 -15.74 -14.60
N LEU A 22 12.70 -16.04 -14.31
CA LEU A 22 11.99 -15.44 -13.17
C LEU A 22 12.58 -15.94 -11.85
N VAL A 23 12.85 -14.99 -10.93
CA VAL A 23 13.44 -15.27 -9.62
C VAL A 23 12.44 -14.90 -8.52
N ASP A 24 12.12 -15.86 -7.65
CA ASP A 24 11.38 -15.61 -6.41
C ASP A 24 12.34 -15.22 -5.29
N LEU A 25 12.32 -13.94 -4.91
CA LEU A 25 13.16 -13.42 -3.84
C LEU A 25 12.43 -13.53 -2.49
N PRO A 26 13.12 -13.93 -1.40
CA PRO A 26 12.51 -14.00 -0.08
C PRO A 26 12.04 -12.62 0.40
N HIS A 27 11.26 -12.59 1.48
CA HIS A 27 10.80 -11.32 2.05
C HIS A 27 11.98 -10.38 2.36
N ARG A 28 11.93 -9.16 1.81
CA ARG A 28 13.02 -8.14 1.83
C ARG A 28 14.25 -8.50 0.99
N GLY A 29 14.19 -9.50 0.13
CA GLY A 29 15.26 -9.88 -0.80
C GLY A 29 15.61 -8.81 -1.84
N LEU A 30 14.75 -7.80 -2.01
CA LEU A 30 15.06 -6.62 -2.82
C LEU A 30 16.09 -5.67 -2.18
N ARG A 31 16.37 -5.82 -0.88
CA ARG A 31 17.25 -4.89 -0.16
C ARG A 31 18.71 -5.14 -0.55
N GLY A 32 19.39 -4.10 -1.02
CA GLY A 32 20.79 -4.16 -1.43
C GLY A 32 20.99 -4.45 -2.92
N LEU A 33 19.91 -4.72 -3.67
CA LEU A 33 19.99 -4.76 -5.13
C LEU A 33 20.27 -3.35 -5.67
N LEU A 34 21.12 -3.30 -6.71
CA LEU A 34 21.38 -2.08 -7.43
C LEU A 34 20.17 -1.76 -8.32
N VAL A 35 19.95 -0.47 -8.54
CA VAL A 35 18.90 0.04 -9.42
C VAL A 35 19.58 0.88 -10.50
N GLU A 36 19.00 0.83 -11.70
CA GLU A 36 19.40 1.71 -12.79
C GLU A 36 19.44 3.17 -12.33
N ARG A 37 20.48 3.89 -12.77
CA ARG A 37 20.67 5.31 -12.49
C ARG A 37 20.59 6.09 -13.80
N ALA A 38 20.29 7.39 -13.68
CA ALA A 38 20.38 8.29 -14.83
C ALA A 38 21.76 8.19 -15.48
N GLY A 39 21.80 8.08 -16.82
CA GLY A 39 23.03 7.89 -17.57
C GLY A 39 23.33 6.42 -17.97
N PHE A 40 22.52 5.44 -17.55
CA PHE A 40 22.83 4.03 -17.78
C PHE A 40 22.84 3.64 -19.27
N ILE A 41 21.91 4.17 -20.07
CA ILE A 41 21.84 3.90 -21.51
C ILE A 41 23.08 4.45 -22.23
N GLU A 42 23.57 5.62 -21.83
CA GLU A 42 24.79 6.22 -22.37
C GLU A 42 26.02 5.36 -22.03
N VAL A 43 26.11 4.88 -20.79
CA VAL A 43 27.18 3.96 -20.35
C VAL A 43 27.12 2.64 -21.13
N LEU A 44 25.93 2.08 -21.34
CA LEU A 44 25.76 0.87 -22.14
C LEU A 44 26.21 1.09 -23.59
N GLY A 45 25.83 2.23 -24.19
CA GLY A 45 26.27 2.61 -25.52
C GLY A 45 27.79 2.73 -25.63
N GLU A 46 28.44 3.32 -24.62
CA GLU A 46 29.90 3.40 -24.54
C GLU A 46 30.56 2.02 -24.47
N ILE A 47 30.05 1.13 -23.61
CA ILE A 47 30.56 -0.25 -23.48
C ILE A 47 30.48 -0.97 -24.83
N LEU A 48 29.31 -0.92 -25.50
CA LEU A 48 29.10 -1.58 -26.78
C LEU A 48 29.98 -1.01 -27.90
N ALA A 49 30.17 0.31 -27.95
CA ALA A 49 31.00 0.95 -28.96
C ALA A 49 32.50 0.63 -28.80
N ASN A 50 32.95 0.46 -27.55
CA ASN A 50 34.36 0.25 -27.22
C ASN A 50 34.76 -1.22 -27.12
N GLN A 51 33.81 -2.15 -27.06
CA GLN A 51 34.07 -3.56 -26.82
C GLN A 51 35.03 -4.16 -27.84
N ALA A 52 34.86 -3.89 -29.13
CA ALA A 52 35.71 -4.46 -30.18
C ALA A 52 37.15 -3.92 -30.19
N THR A 53 37.38 -2.70 -29.70
CA THR A 53 38.67 -1.99 -29.84
C THR A 53 39.51 -2.04 -28.58
N VAL A 54 38.91 -1.78 -27.42
CA VAL A 54 39.62 -1.66 -26.13
C VAL A 54 39.10 -2.63 -25.07
N GLY A 55 37.95 -3.28 -25.29
CA GLY A 55 37.37 -4.29 -24.38
C GLY A 55 38.37 -5.38 -23.94
N PRO A 56 39.03 -6.09 -24.88
CA PRO A 56 40.02 -7.11 -24.54
C PRO A 56 41.21 -6.58 -23.73
N LYS A 57 41.62 -5.32 -23.95
CA LYS A 57 42.70 -4.68 -23.19
C LYS A 57 42.27 -4.34 -21.77
N ALA A 58 40.99 -4.05 -21.56
CA ALA A 58 40.38 -3.82 -20.26
C ALA A 58 40.02 -5.14 -19.53
N GLY A 59 40.19 -6.29 -20.19
CA GLY A 59 39.80 -7.60 -19.65
C GLY A 59 38.30 -7.86 -19.70
N VAL A 60 37.53 -7.07 -20.44
CA VAL A 60 36.10 -7.30 -20.65
C VAL A 60 35.93 -8.38 -21.71
N THR A 61 35.29 -9.48 -21.34
CA THR A 61 35.05 -10.59 -22.25
C THR A 61 33.80 -10.35 -23.10
N GLN A 62 33.64 -11.08 -24.20
CA GLN A 62 32.41 -11.02 -24.98
C GLN A 62 31.22 -11.55 -24.17
N ASP A 63 31.44 -12.58 -23.34
CA ASP A 63 30.43 -13.17 -22.47
C ASP A 63 29.87 -12.15 -21.46
N ASP A 64 30.70 -11.24 -20.95
CA ASP A 64 30.24 -10.16 -20.05
C ASP A 64 29.25 -9.22 -20.75
N VAL A 65 29.55 -8.84 -21.99
CA VAL A 65 28.68 -7.95 -22.80
C VAL A 65 27.41 -8.67 -23.21
N ASP A 66 27.52 -9.92 -23.63
CA ASP A 66 26.37 -10.75 -24.00
C ASP A 66 25.45 -10.97 -22.78
N GLY A 67 26.01 -11.12 -21.59
CA GLY A 67 25.27 -11.18 -20.33
C GLY A 67 24.45 -9.92 -20.06
N ILE A 68 25.05 -8.73 -20.22
CA ILE A 68 24.34 -7.45 -20.05
C ILE A 68 23.19 -7.32 -21.06
N LEU A 69 23.44 -7.69 -22.32
CA LEU A 69 22.41 -7.65 -23.36
C LEU A 69 21.26 -8.62 -23.08
N LEU A 70 21.58 -9.80 -22.55
CA LEU A 70 20.60 -10.79 -22.14
C LEU A 70 19.75 -10.29 -20.96
N ASP A 71 20.38 -9.71 -19.93
CA ASP A 71 19.67 -9.13 -18.79
C ASP A 71 18.72 -8.00 -19.21
N ASN A 72 19.15 -7.12 -20.13
CA ASN A 72 18.28 -6.09 -20.69
C ASN A 72 17.07 -6.70 -21.43
N ALA A 73 17.28 -7.75 -22.22
CA ALA A 73 16.18 -8.44 -22.90
C ALA A 73 15.19 -9.06 -21.90
N TYR A 74 15.66 -9.63 -20.79
CA TYR A 74 14.80 -10.13 -19.72
C TYR A 74 14.01 -9.02 -19.04
N ILE A 75 14.64 -7.88 -18.77
CA ILE A 75 13.97 -6.71 -18.18
C ILE A 75 12.87 -6.20 -19.11
N ASP A 76 13.14 -6.06 -20.41
CA ASP A 76 12.16 -5.62 -21.42
C ASP A 76 10.94 -6.57 -21.46
N GLU A 77 11.16 -7.88 -21.40
CA GLU A 77 10.07 -8.86 -21.34
C GLU A 77 9.24 -8.74 -20.06
N ILE A 78 9.89 -8.53 -18.90
CA ILE A 78 9.21 -8.32 -17.62
C ILE A 78 8.37 -7.05 -17.67
N ASP A 79 8.94 -5.94 -18.16
CA ASP A 79 8.29 -4.64 -18.21
C ASP A 79 7.11 -4.60 -19.19
N ALA A 80 7.10 -5.43 -20.24
CA ALA A 80 5.96 -5.59 -21.13
C ALA A 80 4.74 -6.26 -20.45
N ILE A 81 4.97 -7.09 -19.42
CA ILE A 81 3.93 -7.88 -18.72
C ILE A 81 3.46 -7.16 -17.45
N LEU A 82 4.37 -6.46 -16.78
CA LEU A 82 4.17 -5.85 -15.47
C LEU A 82 2.90 -4.97 -15.36
N PRO A 83 2.56 -4.10 -16.34
CA PRO A 83 1.37 -3.25 -16.26
C PRO A 83 0.06 -4.05 -16.21
N ALA A 84 -0.05 -5.10 -17.05
CA ALA A 84 -1.22 -5.96 -17.07
C ALA A 84 -1.36 -6.75 -15.76
N ALA A 85 -0.25 -7.29 -15.24
CA ALA A 85 -0.23 -8.02 -13.98
C ALA A 85 -0.63 -7.14 -12.80
N ARG A 86 -0.11 -5.91 -12.71
CA ARG A 86 -0.50 -4.93 -11.69
C ARG A 86 -1.99 -4.61 -11.74
N LYS A 87 -2.55 -4.41 -12.93
CA LYS A 87 -3.99 -4.14 -13.07
C LYS A 87 -4.84 -5.34 -12.67
N LEU A 88 -4.43 -6.57 -12.99
CA LEU A 88 -5.14 -7.77 -12.55
C LEU A 88 -5.16 -7.87 -11.01
N VAL A 89 -4.03 -7.61 -10.35
CA VAL A 89 -3.95 -7.56 -8.88
C VAL A 89 -4.88 -6.49 -8.31
N GLU A 90 -4.90 -5.29 -8.91
CA GLU A 90 -5.81 -4.21 -8.52
C GLU A 90 -7.28 -4.65 -8.60
N LEU A 91 -7.71 -5.25 -9.73
CA LEU A 91 -9.08 -5.75 -9.91
C LEU A 91 -9.46 -6.81 -8.87
N LEU A 92 -8.53 -7.70 -8.51
CA LEU A 92 -8.75 -8.71 -7.48
C LEU A 92 -8.89 -8.09 -6.09
N VAL A 93 -8.08 -7.08 -5.76
CA VAL A 93 -8.16 -6.35 -4.49
C VAL A 93 -9.48 -5.59 -4.39
N GLU A 94 -9.88 -4.88 -5.44
CA GLU A 94 -11.15 -4.15 -5.52
C GLU A 94 -12.35 -5.09 -5.40
N SER A 95 -12.33 -6.21 -6.15
CA SER A 95 -13.40 -7.21 -6.11
C SER A 95 -13.53 -7.82 -4.71
N ARG A 96 -12.40 -8.13 -4.06
CA ARG A 96 -12.40 -8.63 -2.68
C ARG A 96 -13.00 -7.61 -1.72
N ALA A 97 -12.65 -6.33 -1.85
CA ALA A 97 -13.20 -5.27 -1.01
C ALA A 97 -14.70 -5.10 -1.21
N PHE A 98 -15.17 -5.14 -2.47
CA PHE A 98 -16.59 -5.08 -2.82
C PHE A 98 -17.39 -6.23 -2.18
N TYR A 99 -16.95 -7.48 -2.35
CA TYR A 99 -17.64 -8.62 -1.77
C TYR A 99 -17.54 -8.67 -0.24
N ASP A 100 -16.46 -8.13 0.35
CA ASP A 100 -16.38 -7.98 1.80
C ASP A 100 -17.41 -6.97 2.34
N ASP A 101 -17.57 -5.81 1.69
CA ASP A 101 -18.61 -4.84 2.04
C ASP A 101 -20.02 -5.44 1.90
N ASP A 102 -20.32 -6.09 0.76
CA ASP A 102 -21.62 -6.73 0.54
C ASP A 102 -21.91 -7.80 1.62
N ARG A 103 -20.91 -8.63 1.94
CA ARG A 103 -21.02 -9.63 3.01
C ARG A 103 -21.31 -8.97 4.36
N GLN A 104 -20.59 -7.91 4.72
CA GLN A 104 -20.83 -7.19 5.97
C GLN A 104 -22.23 -6.58 6.02
N ARG A 105 -22.68 -5.94 4.94
CA ARG A 105 -24.04 -5.38 4.83
C ARG A 105 -25.12 -6.44 5.03
N ARG A 106 -24.96 -7.62 4.44
CA ARG A 106 -25.89 -8.76 4.65
C ARG A 106 -25.92 -9.19 6.11
N VAL A 107 -24.78 -9.31 6.77
CA VAL A 107 -24.70 -9.64 8.21
C VAL A 107 -25.43 -8.58 9.05
N HIS A 108 -25.23 -7.29 8.76
CA HIS A 108 -25.94 -6.20 9.44
C HIS A 108 -27.45 -6.24 9.21
N ALA A 109 -27.90 -6.52 7.97
CA ALA A 109 -29.31 -6.66 7.64
C ALA A 109 -29.95 -7.84 8.40
N ILE A 110 -29.27 -8.99 8.46
CA ILE A 110 -29.71 -10.16 9.24
C ILE A 110 -29.82 -9.81 10.73
N ALA A 111 -28.83 -9.12 11.30
CA ALA A 111 -28.87 -8.67 12.69
C ALA A 111 -30.10 -7.79 12.98
N ASN A 112 -30.38 -6.83 12.09
CA ASN A 112 -31.56 -5.96 12.20
C ASN A 112 -32.87 -6.76 12.10
N LEU A 113 -32.95 -7.72 11.18
CA LEU A 113 -34.13 -8.60 11.03
C LEU A 113 -34.39 -9.43 12.29
N ILE A 114 -33.35 -9.98 12.91
CA ILE A 114 -33.45 -10.77 14.14
C ILE A 114 -33.96 -9.89 15.29
N GLU A 115 -33.39 -8.70 15.48
CA GLU A 115 -33.84 -7.76 16.51
C GLU A 115 -35.29 -7.30 16.27
N GLY A 116 -35.64 -7.00 15.02
CA GLY A 116 -37.00 -6.63 14.63
C GLY A 116 -38.00 -7.73 14.94
N ARG A 117 -37.71 -8.97 14.50
CA ARG A 117 -38.58 -10.14 14.76
C ARG A 117 -38.74 -10.41 16.25
N ALA A 118 -37.65 -10.41 17.02
CA ALA A 118 -37.72 -10.64 18.46
C ALA A 118 -38.63 -9.63 19.17
N ARG A 119 -38.64 -8.37 18.72
CA ARG A 119 -39.54 -7.32 19.25
C ARG A 119 -40.99 -7.53 18.82
N THR A 120 -41.23 -7.88 17.56
CA THR A 120 -42.59 -8.02 17.01
C THR A 120 -43.28 -9.30 17.47
N THR A 121 -42.59 -10.44 17.51
CA THR A 121 -43.17 -11.74 17.88
C THR A 121 -43.02 -12.06 19.37
N GLY A 122 -42.23 -11.29 20.12
CA GLY A 122 -41.96 -11.52 21.55
C GLY A 122 -41.04 -12.71 21.84
N VAL A 123 -40.44 -13.33 20.83
CA VAL A 123 -39.55 -14.50 21.02
C VAL A 123 -38.16 -14.04 21.42
N ILE A 124 -37.95 -13.85 22.72
CA ILE A 124 -36.70 -13.34 23.32
C ILE A 124 -35.52 -14.30 23.09
N GLU A 125 -35.76 -15.62 22.99
CA GLU A 125 -34.72 -16.63 22.75
C GLU A 125 -33.89 -16.36 21.48
N LEU A 126 -34.46 -15.71 20.47
CA LEU A 126 -33.75 -15.32 19.25
C LEU A 126 -32.56 -14.39 19.56
N LEU A 127 -32.71 -13.52 20.56
CA LEU A 127 -31.66 -12.58 20.93
C LEU A 127 -30.46 -13.27 21.57
N ALA A 128 -30.69 -14.36 22.31
CA ALA A 128 -29.65 -15.17 22.93
C ALA A 128 -28.93 -16.02 21.88
N LYS A 129 -29.67 -16.69 20.99
CA LYS A 129 -29.10 -17.56 19.94
C LYS A 129 -28.22 -16.79 18.94
N TYR A 130 -28.53 -15.51 18.69
CA TYR A 130 -27.80 -14.65 17.76
C TYR A 130 -26.96 -13.56 18.44
N GLU A 131 -26.50 -13.80 19.67
CA GLU A 131 -25.71 -12.83 20.44
C GLU A 131 -24.49 -12.32 19.65
N LYS A 132 -23.70 -13.23 19.07
CA LYS A 132 -22.46 -12.86 18.32
C LYS A 132 -22.75 -11.92 17.16
N THR A 133 -23.80 -12.18 16.39
CA THR A 133 -24.22 -11.36 15.25
C THR A 133 -24.64 -9.96 15.69
N ARG A 134 -25.37 -9.86 16.81
CA ARG A 134 -25.76 -8.57 17.40
C ARG A 134 -24.58 -7.80 17.97
N THR A 135 -23.68 -8.49 18.66
CA THR A 135 -22.45 -7.90 19.19
C THR A 135 -21.54 -7.40 18.06
N TYR A 136 -21.39 -8.16 16.98
CA TYR A 136 -20.65 -7.73 15.79
C TYR A 136 -21.24 -6.44 15.20
N ARG A 137 -22.57 -6.40 14.98
CA ARG A 137 -23.28 -5.22 14.47
C ARG A 137 -23.04 -3.98 15.34
N SER A 138 -23.05 -4.13 16.66
CA SER A 138 -22.90 -3.02 17.61
C SER A 138 -21.45 -2.60 17.88
N ALA A 139 -20.45 -3.40 17.47
CA ALA A 139 -19.04 -3.17 17.76
C ALA A 139 -18.54 -1.77 17.34
N THR A 140 -18.92 -1.31 16.14
CA THR A 140 -18.56 0.03 15.64
C THR A 140 -19.20 1.14 16.48
N GLY A 141 -20.46 0.98 16.86
CA GLY A 141 -21.17 1.92 17.73
C GLY A 141 -20.55 2.02 19.12
N VAL A 142 -20.18 0.88 19.72
CA VAL A 142 -19.51 0.79 21.02
C VAL A 142 -18.14 1.49 20.98
N LYS A 143 -17.33 1.21 19.95
CA LYS A 143 -16.04 1.89 19.74
C LYS A 143 -16.23 3.40 19.58
N GLY A 144 -17.17 3.83 18.74
CA GLY A 144 -17.47 5.25 18.53
C GLY A 144 -17.90 5.97 19.82
N ALA A 145 -18.74 5.34 20.64
CA ALA A 145 -19.14 5.87 21.94
C ALA A 145 -17.96 6.00 22.91
N LYS A 146 -17.07 4.99 22.96
CA LYS A 146 -15.85 5.02 23.76
C LYS A 146 -14.93 6.18 23.35
N THR A 147 -14.72 6.36 22.04
CA THR A 147 -13.89 7.47 21.51
C THR A 147 -14.49 8.84 21.81
N ARG A 148 -15.81 9.02 21.66
CA ARG A 148 -16.49 10.29 22.01
C ARG A 148 -16.33 10.64 23.49
N LYS A 149 -16.50 9.66 24.38
CA LYS A 149 -16.30 9.84 25.83
C LYS A 149 -14.85 10.23 26.15
N ALA A 150 -13.87 9.60 25.52
CA ALA A 150 -12.46 9.92 25.73
C ALA A 150 -12.12 11.36 25.27
N LYS A 151 -12.59 11.75 24.08
CA LYS A 151 -12.40 13.12 23.55
C LYS A 151 -13.07 14.18 24.43
N ALA A 152 -14.28 13.93 24.93
CA ALA A 152 -14.98 14.85 25.82
C ALA A 152 -14.21 15.08 27.14
N LYS A 153 -13.63 14.02 27.73
CA LYS A 153 -12.79 14.12 28.93
C LYS A 153 -11.49 14.90 28.67
N ALA A 154 -10.80 14.62 27.56
CA ALA A 154 -9.58 15.34 27.18
C ALA A 154 -9.86 16.84 26.96
N LYS A 155 -10.98 17.19 26.32
CA LYS A 155 -11.40 18.59 26.13
C LYS A 155 -11.74 19.28 27.46
N ALA A 156 -12.42 18.59 28.38
CA ALA A 156 -12.71 19.12 29.72
C ALA A 156 -11.45 19.37 30.55
N GLN A 157 -10.43 18.51 30.43
CA GLN A 157 -9.14 18.68 31.11
C GLN A 157 -8.34 19.85 30.53
N GLN A 158 -8.30 20.01 29.20
CA GLN A 158 -7.64 21.14 28.55
C GLN A 158 -8.28 22.49 28.88
N ALA A 159 -9.61 22.53 29.03
CA ALA A 159 -10.32 23.75 29.44
C ALA A 159 -10.02 24.18 30.89
N GLN A 160 -9.65 23.24 31.78
CA GLN A 160 -9.25 23.54 33.16
C GLN A 160 -7.78 24.00 33.26
N THR A 161 -6.93 23.66 32.29
CA THR A 161 -5.52 24.09 32.26
C THR A 161 -5.36 25.51 31.71
N GLN A 162 -6.29 26.01 30.88
CA GLN A 162 -6.22 27.37 30.31
C GLN A 162 -6.70 28.48 31.26
N THR A 163 -7.39 28.15 32.36
CA THR A 163 -7.80 29.12 33.39
C THR A 163 -6.69 29.48 34.39
N GLN A 164 -5.48 28.91 34.25
CA GLN A 164 -4.30 29.26 35.05
C GLN A 164 -3.22 29.89 34.17
N THR A 165 -3.53 31.01 33.51
CA THR A 165 -2.47 31.88 32.98
C THR A 165 -2.23 33.00 34.01
N PRO A 166 -1.06 33.08 34.67
CA PRO A 166 -0.76 34.16 35.60
C PRO A 166 -0.73 35.52 34.87
N PRO A 167 -1.03 36.64 35.58
CA PRO A 167 -1.09 37.96 34.96
C PRO A 167 0.24 38.31 34.29
N ILE A 168 0.15 38.81 33.06
CA ILE A 168 1.28 39.30 32.26
C ILE A 168 2.00 40.39 33.06
N VAL A 169 3.21 40.10 33.55
CA VAL A 169 4.11 41.11 34.09
C VAL A 169 4.79 41.79 32.90
N THR A 170 4.37 43.01 32.59
CA THR A 170 4.97 43.84 31.54
C THR A 170 6.42 44.16 31.95
N PRO A 171 7.44 43.81 31.14
CA PRO A 171 8.82 44.16 31.46
C PRO A 171 9.03 45.69 31.36
N PRO A 172 9.89 46.27 32.21
CA PRO A 172 10.16 47.70 32.18
C PRO A 172 10.87 48.11 30.88
N PHE A 173 10.38 49.18 30.28
CA PHE A 173 10.93 49.82 29.09
C PHE A 173 12.29 50.46 29.42
N VAL A 174 13.35 50.02 28.73
CA VAL A 174 14.68 50.65 28.79
C VAL A 174 14.84 51.54 27.56
N PRO A 175 14.91 52.88 27.69
CA PRO A 175 15.19 53.76 26.56
C PRO A 175 16.63 53.59 26.07
N ALA A 176 16.81 53.43 24.76
CA ALA A 176 18.12 53.33 24.12
C ALA A 176 18.86 54.68 24.24
N GLY A 177 20.07 54.64 24.81
CA GLY A 177 20.97 55.78 24.86
C GLY A 177 21.45 56.20 23.47
N THR A 178 21.31 57.48 23.16
CA THR A 178 21.99 58.18 22.07
C THR A 178 23.49 58.30 22.34
N GLN A 179 24.28 58.15 21.27
CA GLN A 179 25.72 58.36 21.21
C GLN A 179 26.10 59.82 21.50
#